data_AF-A0A1G1FFA9-F1
#
_entry.id   AF-A0A1G1FFA9-F1
#
_cell.length_a   1.000
_cell.length_b   1.000
_cell.length_c   1.000
_cell.angle_alpha   90.00
_cell.angle_beta   90.00
_cell.angle_gamma   90.00
#
_symmetry.space_group_name_H-M   'P 1'
#
loop_
_entity.id
_entity.type
_entity.pdbx_description
1 polymer ?
#
loop_
_entity_poly.entity_id
_entity_poly.type
_entity_poly.pdbx_seq_one_letter_code
_entity_poly.pdbx_strand_id
1 'polypeptide(L)'
;MMEMETLRIETVKEEKPRHFKPQIGELLLEQELIIQHDLDFALEHQKYSKETLGEILVRMGALDLGDLEKTLAAQQNVMYFV
;
A
#
# COMPACT_ATOMS: atom_id res chain seq x y z
N MET A 1 22.86 22.70 -37.41
CA MET A 1 23.85 22.14 -36.47
C MET A 1 24.01 23.16 -35.34
N MET A 2 23.72 22.89 -34.08
CA MET A 2 23.73 21.63 -33.32
C MET A 2 22.38 21.37 -32.63
N GLU A 3 21.96 20.11 -32.69
CA GLU A 3 20.93 19.51 -31.83
C GLU A 3 21.41 19.53 -30.38
N MET A 4 20.60 20.06 -29.46
CA MET A 4 20.76 19.75 -28.05
C MET A 4 19.62 18.82 -27.65
N GLU A 5 20.05 17.60 -27.43
CA GLU A 5 19.31 16.38 -27.20
C GLU A 5 18.21 16.56 -26.15
N THR A 6 17.04 16.04 -26.50
CA THR A 6 15.85 15.94 -25.67
C THR A 6 16.19 15.40 -24.28
N LEU A 7 15.93 16.17 -23.23
CA LEU A 7 15.83 15.64 -21.88
C LEU A 7 14.67 14.63 -21.87
N ARG A 8 15.02 13.34 -21.88
CA ARG A 8 14.10 12.25 -21.57
C ARG A 8 13.65 12.44 -20.12
N ILE A 9 12.50 13.06 -19.93
CA ILE A 9 11.77 12.94 -18.67
C ILE A 9 11.13 11.56 -18.68
N GLU A 10 11.83 10.61 -18.05
CA GLU A 10 11.32 9.27 -17.82
C GLU A 10 10.03 9.36 -17.00
N THR A 11 8.99 8.76 -17.59
CA THR A 11 7.65 8.44 -17.11
C THR A 11 7.34 8.82 -15.66
N VAL A 12 6.64 9.95 -15.48
CA VAL A 12 5.87 10.21 -14.24
C VAL A 12 4.82 9.10 -14.13
N LYS A 13 5.02 8.16 -13.20
CA LYS A 13 4.09 7.07 -12.88
C LYS A 13 2.82 7.74 -12.33
N GLU A 14 1.70 7.64 -13.05
CA GLU A 14 0.43 8.27 -12.68
C GLU A 14 -0.04 7.78 -11.30
N GLU A 15 0.05 8.63 -10.28
CA GLU A 15 -0.51 8.36 -8.95
C GLU A 15 -2.01 8.60 -8.98
N LYS A 16 -2.79 7.51 -9.15
CA LYS A 16 -4.25 7.56 -9.07
C LYS A 16 -4.70 7.96 -7.66
N PRO A 17 -5.59 8.97 -7.51
CA PRO A 17 -6.08 9.38 -6.21
C PRO A 17 -6.90 8.24 -5.59
N ARG A 18 -6.37 7.62 -4.54
CA ARG A 18 -7.05 6.55 -3.81
C ARG A 18 -8.09 7.16 -2.87
N HIS A 19 -9.31 6.62 -2.93
CA HIS A 19 -10.49 7.14 -2.26
C HIS A 19 -10.38 7.23 -0.73
N PHE A 20 -11.09 8.23 -0.19
CA PHE A 20 -11.18 8.72 1.19
C PHE A 20 -11.79 7.72 2.20
N LYS A 21 -11.13 6.57 2.39
CA LYS A 21 -11.19 5.75 3.61
C LYS A 21 -9.73 5.45 3.98
N PRO A 22 -9.29 5.59 5.25
CA PRO A 22 -7.92 5.26 5.61
C PRO A 22 -7.62 3.84 5.15
N GLN A 23 -6.75 3.71 4.14
CA GLN A 23 -6.42 2.41 3.59
C GLN A 23 -5.55 1.70 4.60
N ILE A 24 -5.80 0.42 4.85
CA ILE A 24 -4.97 -0.31 5.81
C ILE A 24 -3.48 -0.27 5.42
N GLY A 25 -3.17 -0.21 4.12
CA GLY A 25 -1.80 -0.03 3.64
C GLY A 25 -1.13 1.26 4.12
N GLU A 26 -1.87 2.37 4.21
CA GLU A 26 -1.32 3.64 4.73
C GLU A 26 -1.10 3.56 6.23
N LEU A 27 -2.06 3.01 6.97
CA LEU A 27 -1.92 2.79 8.42
C LEU A 27 -0.71 1.91 8.75
N LEU A 28 -0.49 0.86 7.96
CA LEU A 28 0.66 -0.04 8.14
C LEU A 28 1.99 0.67 7.85
N LEU A 29 2.03 1.61 6.88
CA LEU A 29 3.21 2.45 6.63
C LEU A 29 3.44 3.46 7.76
N GLU A 30 2.39 4.14 8.22
CA GLU A 30 2.45 5.11 9.32
C GLU A 30 2.89 4.46 10.63
N GLN A 31 2.53 3.20 10.85
CA GLN A 31 2.95 2.41 12.01
C GLN A 31 4.32 1.75 11.84
N GLU A 32 5.02 2.00 10.72
CA GLU A 32 6.33 1.40 10.38
C GLU A 32 6.30 -0.15 10.40
N LEU A 33 5.12 -0.75 10.23
CA LEU A 33 4.92 -2.21 10.20
C LEU A 33 5.29 -2.81 8.86
N ILE A 34 5.22 -2.01 7.79
CA ILE A 34 5.66 -2.37 6.44
C ILE A 34 6.41 -1.17 5.83
N ILE A 35 7.18 -1.41 4.78
CA ILE A 35 7.76 -0.35 3.95
C ILE A 35 6.99 -0.18 2.63
N GLN A 36 7.19 0.97 1.97
CA GLN A 36 6.51 1.31 0.71
C GLN A 36 6.71 0.22 -0.36
N HIS A 37 7.92 -0.34 -0.44
CA HIS A 37 8.25 -1.44 -1.35
C HIS A 37 7.36 -2.68 -1.15
N ASP A 38 7.11 -3.08 0.09
CA ASP A 38 6.31 -4.27 0.39
C ASP A 38 4.84 -4.03 0.11
N LEU A 39 4.36 -2.81 0.38
CA LEU A 39 3.01 -2.39 0.01
C LEU A 39 2.81 -2.46 -1.52
N ASP A 40 3.74 -1.91 -2.29
CA ASP A 40 3.69 -1.92 -3.75
C ASP A 40 3.72 -3.35 -4.31
N PHE A 41 4.59 -4.21 -3.78
CA PHE A 41 4.66 -5.62 -4.17
C PHE A 41 3.37 -6.37 -3.86
N ALA A 42 2.80 -6.17 -2.67
CA ALA A 42 1.57 -6.81 -2.25
C ALA A 42 0.36 -6.33 -3.08
N LEU A 43 0.30 -5.04 -3.43
CA LEU A 43 -0.72 -4.48 -4.32
C LEU A 43 -0.61 -5.00 -5.75
N GLU A 44 0.60 -5.23 -6.24
CA GLU A 44 0.80 -5.85 -7.56
C GLU A 44 0.30 -7.30 -7.55
N HIS A 45 0.63 -8.08 -6.51
CA HIS A 45 0.16 -9.45 -6.34
C HIS A 45 -1.36 -9.54 -6.16
N GLN A 46 -1.96 -8.59 -5.44
CA GLN A 46 -3.41 -8.55 -5.21
C GLN A 46 -4.20 -8.46 -6.52
N LYS A 47 -3.66 -7.84 -7.57
CA LYS A 47 -4.35 -7.73 -8.87
C LYS A 47 -4.57 -9.09 -9.54
N TYR A 48 -3.70 -10.05 -9.26
CA TYR A 48 -3.70 -11.37 -9.89
C TYR A 48 -4.08 -12.50 -8.91
N SER A 49 -4.21 -12.17 -7.63
CA SER A 49 -4.64 -13.08 -6.56
C SER A 49 -6.07 -12.78 -6.11
N LYS A 50 -6.70 -13.75 -5.45
CA LYS A 50 -7.96 -13.54 -4.70
C LYS A 50 -7.71 -13.21 -3.22
N GLU A 51 -6.45 -13.20 -2.81
CA GLU A 51 -6.02 -12.85 -1.46
C GLU A 51 -6.21 -11.35 -1.19
N THR A 52 -6.49 -11.03 0.07
CA THR A 52 -6.51 -9.66 0.56
C THR A 52 -5.09 -9.11 0.71
N LEU A 53 -4.96 -7.78 0.74
CA LEU A 53 -3.66 -7.12 0.89
C LEU A 53 -2.92 -7.57 2.16
N GLY A 54 -3.65 -7.69 3.29
CA GLY A 54 -3.10 -8.15 4.56
C GLY A 54 -2.61 -9.60 4.49
N GLU A 55 -3.36 -10.50 3.87
CA GLU A 55 -2.94 -11.90 3.70
C GLU A 55 -1.65 -12.01 2.86
N ILE A 56 -1.53 -11.21 1.80
CA ILE A 56 -0.32 -11.19 0.96
C ILE A 56 0.89 -10.69 1.76
N LEU A 57 0.72 -9.61 2.52
CA LEU A 57 1.78 -9.03 3.38
C LEU A 57 2.25 -10.02 4.46
N VAL A 58 1.32 -10.76 5.07
CA VAL A 58 1.65 -11.82 6.04
C VAL A 58 2.35 -12.99 5.38
N ARG A 59 1.83 -13.45 4.24
CA ARG A 59 2.40 -14.59 3.50
C ARG A 59 3.82 -14.32 3.02
N MET A 60 4.14 -13.09 2.63
CA MET A 60 5.50 -12.71 2.21
C MET A 60 6.45 -12.44 3.40
N GLY A 61 5.94 -12.47 4.63
CA GLY A 61 6.72 -12.19 5.86
C GLY A 61 7.01 -10.70 6.09
N ALA A 62 6.35 -9.81 5.35
CA ALA A 62 6.50 -8.36 5.52
C ALA A 62 5.66 -7.82 6.69
N LEU A 63 4.63 -8.55 7.12
CA LEU A 63 3.74 -8.18 8.21
C LEU A 63 3.47 -9.38 9.12
N ASP A 64 3.46 -9.18 10.43
CA ASP A 64 3.00 -10.21 11.36
C ASP A 64 1.47 -10.30 11.41
N LEU A 65 0.92 -11.51 11.54
CA LEU A 65 -0.53 -11.70 11.62
C LEU A 65 -1.15 -10.95 12.81
N GLY A 66 -0.49 -10.96 13.96
CA GLY A 66 -0.97 -10.27 15.16
C GLY A 66 -0.97 -8.76 15.02
N ASP A 67 -0.02 -8.19 14.28
CA ASP A 67 0.00 -6.76 13.98
C ASP A 67 -1.06 -6.39 12.94
N LEU A 68 -1.27 -7.24 11.92
CA LEU A 68 -2.39 -7.09 10.99
C LEU A 68 -3.75 -7.07 11.73
N GLU A 69 -3.97 -7.99 12.67
CA GLU A 69 -5.20 -8.05 13.47
C GLU A 69 -5.40 -6.78 14.32
N LYS A 70 -4.34 -6.26 14.94
CA LYS A 70 -4.40 -5.00 15.69
C LYS A 70 -4.73 -3.81 14.80
N THR A 71 -4.08 -3.70 13.64
CA THR A 71 -4.34 -2.60 12.69
C THR A 71 -5.75 -2.68 12.12
N LEU A 72 -6.26 -3.89 11.82
CA LEU A 72 -7.65 -4.10 11.40
C LEU A 72 -8.64 -3.72 12.50
N ALA A 73 -8.38 -4.09 13.75
CA ALA A 73 -9.21 -3.69 14.89
C ALA A 73 -9.23 -2.16 15.09
N ALA A 74 -8.08 -1.51 14.94
CA ALA A 74 -7.97 -0.05 14.98
C ALA A 74 -8.75 0.61 13.83
N GLN A 75 -8.74 0.02 12.64
CA GLN A 75 -9.51 0.50 11.48
C GLN A 75 -11.03 0.34 11.67
N GLN A 76 -11.48 -0.72 12.35
CA GLN A 76 -12.91 -0.93 12.62
C GLN A 76 -13.47 -0.05 13.74
N ASN A 77 -12.63 0.41 14.66
CA ASN A 77 -13.03 1.29 15.76
C ASN A 77 -13.37 2.73 15.33
N VAL A 78 -13.40 3.02 14.02
CA VAL A 78 -13.76 4.34 13.47
C VAL A 78 -15.27 4.47 13.22
N MET A 79 -16.10 3.52 13.66
CA MET A 79 -17.56 3.60 13.51
C MET A 79 -18.28 3.28 14.83
N TYR A 80 -18.62 4.33 15.59
CA TYR A 80 -19.88 4.61 16.31
C TYR A 80 -19.59 5.61 17.47
N PHE A 81 -19.50 6.90 17.14
CA PHE A 81 -20.05 7.91 18.03
C PHE A 81 -21.50 8.14 17.59
N VAL A 82 -22.41 7.92 18.55
CA VAL A 82 -23.88 8.09 18.48
C VAL A 82 -24.27 9.50 18.06
#